data_AF-A0A950Z1F1-F1
#
_entry.id   AF-A0A950Z1F1-F1
#
_cell.length_a   1.000
_cell.length_b   1.000
_cell.length_c   1.000
_cell.angle_alpha   90.00
_cell.angle_beta   90.00
_cell.angle_gamma   90.00
#
_symmetry.space_group_name_H-M   'P 1'
#
loop_
_entity.id
_entity.type
_entity.pdbx_description
1 polymer ?
#
loop_
_entity_poly.entity_id
_entity_poly.type
_entity_poly.pdbx_seq_one_letter_code
_entity_poly.pdbx_strand_id
1 'polypeptide(L)'
;MHSRRILFENITSLTALQVLNYATPLLTLPYLVRVLEPSRFGLLSFAQGVVLYFDIFTDFGFNFTQTRAIAAARGDVGSISRIFWATLYAKTLLMGISAAGLALLVIFIPQMRAVPRLYAANFLYVVGTTFFPLWFFQGLEQMKVAAALLAGARLLTVPALFLFVRHTQDYVVAGAIQSSVEVVASVVAWPIILRRARLTWCPPSLPDVVGTLKAASALFLSSSAMQLS
;
A
#
# COMPACT_ATOMS: atom_id res chain seq x y z
N MET A 1 32.74 1.65 7.52
CA MET A 1 31.85 1.80 8.70
C MET A 1 30.52 2.49 8.37
N HIS A 2 30.49 3.54 7.54
CA HIS A 2 29.26 4.26 7.16
C HIS A 2 28.15 3.36 6.56
N SER A 3 28.48 2.44 5.65
CA SER A 3 27.52 1.51 5.04
C SER A 3 26.87 0.54 6.03
N ARG A 4 27.61 0.04 7.05
CA ARG A 4 27.04 -0.84 8.09
C ARG A 4 26.00 -0.12 8.95
N ARG A 5 26.20 1.18 9.23
CA ARG A 5 25.26 1.99 9.99
C ARG A 5 23.96 2.23 9.23
N ILE A 6 24.04 2.59 7.94
CA ILE A 6 22.86 2.79 7.09
C ILE A 6 22.05 1.50 6.96
N LEU A 7 22.74 0.36 6.77
CA LEU A 7 22.08 -0.94 6.69
C LEU A 7 21.34 -1.28 7.98
N PHE A 8 21.99 -1.09 9.14
CA PHE A 8 21.37 -1.33 10.44
C PHE A 8 20.15 -0.42 10.65
N GLU A 9 20.27 0.88 10.39
CA GLU A 9 19.17 1.84 10.51
C GLU A 9 17.97 1.46 9.62
N ASN A 10 18.21 0.97 8.41
CA ASN A 10 17.14 0.51 7.50
C ASN A 10 16.46 -0.77 7.98
N ILE A 11 17.24 -1.77 8.41
CA ILE A 11 16.69 -3.01 8.95
C ILE A 11 15.84 -2.70 10.19
N THR A 12 16.36 -1.92 11.13
CA THR A 12 15.62 -1.51 12.33
C THR A 12 14.33 -0.76 11.98
N SER A 13 14.38 0.15 11.01
CA SER A 13 13.19 0.90 10.57
C SER A 13 12.13 -0.02 9.94
N LEU A 14 12.55 -1.00 9.14
CA LEU A 14 11.68 -2.00 8.53
C LEU A 14 11.06 -2.92 9.60
N THR A 15 11.86 -3.41 10.55
CA THR A 15 11.37 -4.24 11.65
C THR A 15 10.38 -3.46 12.52
N ALA A 16 10.67 -2.20 12.85
CA ALA A 16 9.76 -1.35 13.61
C ALA A 16 8.41 -1.15 12.88
N LEU A 17 8.44 -0.97 11.56
CA LEU A 17 7.22 -0.91 10.75
C LEU A 17 6.40 -2.20 10.84
N GLN A 18 7.04 -3.37 10.75
CA GLN A 18 6.35 -4.66 10.88
C GLN A 18 5.71 -4.81 12.26
N VAL A 19 6.44 -4.46 13.32
CA VAL A 19 5.89 -4.47 14.68
C VAL A 19 4.67 -3.56 14.77
N LEU A 20 4.70 -2.35 14.20
CA LEU A 20 3.55 -1.45 14.18
C LEU A 20 2.36 -2.03 13.38
N ASN A 21 2.62 -2.70 12.26
CA ASN A 21 1.60 -3.37 11.45
C ASN A 21 0.87 -4.46 12.23
N TYR A 22 1.55 -5.18 13.14
CA TYR A 22 0.93 -6.21 13.97
C TYR A 22 0.34 -5.68 15.28
N ALA A 23 1.01 -4.71 15.91
CA ALA A 23 0.55 -4.11 17.16
C ALA A 23 -0.76 -3.34 16.98
N THR A 24 -0.94 -2.68 15.83
CA THR A 24 -2.14 -1.85 15.61
C THR A 24 -3.43 -2.67 15.59
N PRO A 25 -3.55 -3.74 14.77
CA PRO A 25 -4.71 -4.64 14.84
C PRO A 25 -4.91 -5.24 16.23
N LEU A 26 -3.83 -5.59 16.95
CA LEU A 26 -3.96 -6.15 18.30
C LEU A 26 -4.61 -5.15 19.28
N LEU A 27 -4.31 -3.86 19.13
CA LEU A 27 -4.90 -2.78 19.93
C LEU A 27 -6.33 -2.45 19.50
N THR A 28 -6.62 -2.41 18.20
CA THR A 28 -7.93 -1.99 17.68
C THR A 28 -8.95 -3.13 17.64
N LEU A 29 -8.52 -4.39 17.53
CA LEU A 29 -9.41 -5.55 17.39
C LEU A 29 -10.37 -5.72 18.56
N PRO A 30 -9.93 -5.69 19.85
CA PRO A 30 -10.86 -5.84 20.97
C PRO A 30 -11.96 -4.77 20.97
N TYR A 31 -11.59 -3.54 20.59
CA TYR A 31 -12.53 -2.42 20.49
C TYR A 31 -13.50 -2.60 19.32
N LEU A 32 -12.98 -2.89 18.12
CA LEU A 32 -13.79 -3.04 16.92
C LEU A 32 -14.77 -4.21 17.02
N VAL A 33 -14.34 -5.36 17.54
CA VAL A 33 -15.22 -6.52 17.74
C VAL A 33 -16.34 -6.18 18.75
N ARG A 34 -16.02 -5.42 19.80
CA ARG A 34 -17.01 -5.00 20.81
C ARG A 34 -18.03 -4.01 20.26
N VAL A 35 -17.58 -3.00 19.52
CA VAL A 35 -18.45 -1.91 19.03
C VAL A 35 -19.23 -2.30 17.78
N LEU A 36 -18.60 -3.04 16.85
CA LEU A 36 -19.23 -3.44 15.59
C LEU A 36 -20.04 -4.73 15.71
N GLU A 37 -19.87 -5.47 16.81
CA GLU A 37 -20.34 -6.85 16.97
C GLU A 37 -19.69 -7.82 15.96
N PRO A 38 -19.65 -9.13 16.25
CA PRO A 38 -19.01 -10.11 15.37
C PRO A 38 -19.55 -10.10 13.93
N SER A 39 -20.83 -9.77 13.73
CA SER A 39 -21.47 -9.77 12.42
C SER A 39 -20.93 -8.69 11.47
N ARG A 40 -20.89 -7.42 11.89
CA ARG A 40 -20.36 -6.31 11.07
C ARG A 40 -18.84 -6.32 11.01
N PHE A 41 -18.18 -6.74 12.10
CA PHE A 41 -16.74 -6.94 12.08
C PHE A 41 -16.33 -8.04 11.09
N GLY A 42 -17.11 -9.12 10.99
CA GLY A 42 -16.91 -10.17 9.99
C GLY A 42 -17.02 -9.65 8.56
N LEU A 43 -18.03 -8.82 8.27
CA LEU A 43 -18.17 -8.16 6.95
C LEU A 43 -17.00 -7.23 6.64
N LEU A 44 -16.56 -6.43 7.62
CA LEU A 44 -15.40 -5.55 7.48
C LEU A 44 -14.12 -6.34 7.16
N SER A 45 -13.82 -7.36 7.96
CA SER A 45 -12.64 -8.23 7.77
C SER A 45 -12.69 -8.95 6.43
N PHE A 46 -13.87 -9.42 5.99
CA PHE A 46 -14.04 -10.02 4.68
C PHE A 46 -13.78 -9.02 3.55
N ALA A 47 -14.31 -7.79 3.65
CA ALA A 47 -14.06 -6.75 2.66
C ALA A 47 -12.57 -6.39 2.57
N GLN A 48 -11.88 -6.30 3.71
CA GLN A 48 -10.43 -6.09 3.78
C GLN A 48 -9.66 -7.22 3.09
N GLY A 49 -10.04 -8.48 3.35
CA GLY A 49 -9.43 -9.63 2.69
C GLY A 49 -9.58 -9.61 1.17
N VAL A 50 -10.78 -9.30 0.67
CA VAL A 50 -11.01 -9.16 -0.78
C VAL A 50 -10.14 -8.04 -1.37
N VAL A 51 -10.08 -6.88 -0.72
CA VAL A 51 -9.26 -5.75 -1.18
C VAL A 51 -7.76 -6.08 -1.14
N LEU A 52 -7.30 -6.88 -0.17
CA LEU A 52 -5.90 -7.30 -0.09
C LEU A 52 -5.45 -8.11 -1.31
N TYR A 53 -6.32 -8.96 -1.88
CA TYR A 53 -5.99 -9.65 -3.14
C TYR A 53 -5.78 -8.68 -4.30
N PHE A 54 -6.57 -7.59 -4.35
CA PHE A 54 -6.35 -6.54 -5.34
C PHE A 54 -5.06 -5.77 -5.08
N ASP A 55 -4.72 -5.48 -3.81
CA ASP A 55 -3.44 -4.86 -3.46
C ASP A 55 -2.25 -5.71 -3.95
N ILE A 56 -2.25 -7.02 -3.66
CA ILE A 56 -1.23 -7.96 -4.15
C ILE A 56 -1.11 -7.90 -5.68
N PHE A 57 -2.25 -7.87 -6.38
CA PHE A 57 -2.27 -7.73 -7.83
C PHE A 57 -1.66 -6.40 -8.30
N THR A 58 -1.98 -5.27 -7.66
CA THR A 58 -1.40 -3.97 -8.01
C THR A 58 0.06 -3.81 -7.61
N ASP A 59 0.53 -4.57 -6.61
CA ASP A 59 1.94 -4.56 -6.25
C ASP A 59 2.79 -5.35 -7.23
N PHE A 60 2.25 -6.40 -7.85
CA PHE A 60 2.81 -7.09 -9.01
C PHE A 60 4.31 -7.45 -8.91
N GLY A 61 4.87 -7.57 -7.69
CA GLY A 61 6.30 -7.80 -7.47
C GLY A 61 7.21 -6.58 -7.65
N PHE A 62 6.67 -5.36 -7.77
CA PHE A 62 7.44 -4.12 -7.93
C PHE A 62 8.32 -3.81 -6.71
N ASN A 63 7.86 -4.14 -5.50
CA ASN A 63 8.65 -3.98 -4.27
C ASN A 63 9.96 -4.78 -4.26
N PHE A 64 10.10 -5.80 -5.11
CA PHE A 64 11.37 -6.53 -5.28
C PHE A 64 12.15 -6.02 -6.48
N THR A 65 11.51 -5.99 -7.66
CA THR A 65 12.19 -5.67 -8.92
C THR A 65 12.67 -4.23 -8.99
N GLN A 66 11.81 -3.28 -8.63
CA GLN A 66 12.07 -1.84 -8.81
C GLN A 66 12.95 -1.30 -7.70
N THR A 67 12.82 -1.84 -6.48
CA THR A 67 13.77 -1.60 -5.39
C THR A 67 15.20 -1.93 -5.83
N ARG A 68 15.41 -3.11 -6.45
CA ARG A 68 16.73 -3.52 -6.96
C ARG A 68 17.19 -2.62 -8.11
N ALA A 69 16.29 -2.26 -9.03
CA ALA A 69 16.62 -1.39 -10.16
C ALA A 69 17.07 0.01 -9.71
N ILE A 70 16.40 0.60 -8.72
CA ILE A 70 16.76 1.91 -8.14
C ILE A 70 18.08 1.84 -7.39
N ALA A 71 18.30 0.78 -6.61
CA ALA A 71 19.56 0.58 -5.92
C ALA A 71 20.74 0.47 -6.90
N ALA A 72 20.54 -0.18 -8.05
CA ALA A 72 21.54 -0.28 -9.11
C ALA A 72 21.75 1.03 -9.88
N ALA A 73 20.71 1.85 -10.04
CA ALA A 73 20.77 3.17 -10.69
C ALA A 73 21.23 4.30 -9.74
N ARG A 74 21.77 3.96 -8.56
CA ARG A 74 22.17 4.93 -7.54
C ARG A 74 23.19 5.93 -8.12
N GLY A 75 22.88 7.22 -8.02
CA GLY A 75 23.70 8.31 -8.55
C GLY A 75 23.27 8.83 -9.92
N ASP A 76 22.41 8.10 -10.64
CA ASP A 76 21.82 8.55 -11.90
C ASP A 76 20.33 8.91 -11.70
N VAL A 77 20.09 10.22 -11.53
CA VAL A 77 18.74 10.76 -11.33
C VAL A 77 17.83 10.50 -12.53
N GLY A 78 18.37 10.46 -13.75
CA GLY A 78 17.60 10.21 -14.96
C GLY A 78 17.05 8.78 -14.99
N SER A 79 17.92 7.80 -14.72
CA SER A 79 17.52 6.39 -14.62
C SER A 79 16.53 6.14 -13.48
N ILE A 80 16.77 6.71 -12.30
CA ILE A 80 15.84 6.61 -11.16
C ILE A 80 14.48 7.22 -11.51
N SER A 81 14.46 8.37 -12.18
CA SER A 81 13.21 9.04 -12.58
C SER A 81 12.42 8.20 -13.58
N ARG A 82 13.09 7.60 -14.58
CA ARG A 82 12.43 6.73 -15.55
C ARG A 82 11.83 5.50 -14.87
N ILE A 83 12.59 4.82 -14.00
CA ILE A 83 12.08 3.67 -13.23
C ILE A 83 10.87 4.09 -12.39
N PHE A 84 10.97 5.26 -11.75
CA PHE A 84 9.93 5.76 -10.88
C PHE A 84 8.60 5.99 -11.61
N TRP A 85 8.63 6.75 -12.70
CA TRP A 85 7.44 7.09 -13.47
C TRP A 85 6.86 5.86 -14.20
N ALA A 86 7.71 4.97 -14.73
CA ALA A 86 7.25 3.73 -15.36
C ALA A 86 6.53 2.82 -14.35
N THR A 87 7.10 2.66 -13.16
CA THR A 87 6.49 1.85 -12.09
C THR A 87 5.18 2.45 -11.61
N LEU A 88 5.14 3.76 -11.36
CA LEU A 88 3.92 4.42 -10.91
C LEU A 88 2.80 4.33 -11.94
N TYR A 89 3.11 4.50 -13.23
CA TYR A 89 2.14 4.36 -14.30
C TYR A 89 1.63 2.92 -14.43
N ALA A 90 2.53 1.93 -14.33
CA ALA A 90 2.15 0.52 -14.32
C ALA A 90 1.20 0.20 -13.14
N LYS A 91 1.55 0.63 -11.91
CA LYS A 91 0.70 0.44 -10.73
C LYS A 91 -0.65 1.15 -10.88
N THR A 92 -0.68 2.35 -11.46
CA THR A 92 -1.93 3.10 -11.70
C THR A 92 -2.83 2.36 -12.71
N LEU A 93 -2.27 1.78 -13.77
CA LEU A 93 -3.02 0.97 -14.73
C LEU A 93 -3.59 -0.29 -14.06
N LEU A 94 -2.77 -1.01 -13.30
CA LEU A 94 -3.22 -2.19 -12.55
C LEU A 94 -4.31 -1.83 -11.53
N MET A 95 -4.17 -0.70 -10.83
CA MET A 95 -5.20 -0.19 -9.91
C MET A 95 -6.52 0.08 -10.63
N GLY A 96 -6.48 0.65 -11.85
CA GLY A 96 -7.68 0.83 -12.66
C GLY A 96 -8.36 -0.49 -13.02
N ILE A 97 -7.57 -1.50 -13.41
CA ILE A 97 -8.05 -2.87 -13.68
C ILE A 97 -8.64 -3.48 -12.40
N SER A 98 -7.97 -3.33 -11.25
CA SER A 98 -8.46 -3.80 -9.95
C SER A 98 -9.76 -3.12 -9.53
N ALA A 99 -9.90 -1.82 -9.75
CA ALA A 99 -11.12 -1.08 -9.46
C ALA A 99 -12.29 -1.60 -10.32
N ALA A 100 -12.07 -1.81 -11.61
CA ALA A 100 -13.06 -2.40 -12.50
C ALA A 100 -13.41 -3.84 -12.08
N GLY A 101 -12.42 -4.66 -11.75
CA GLY A 101 -12.61 -6.01 -11.24
C GLY A 101 -13.45 -6.05 -9.96
N LEU A 102 -13.11 -5.21 -8.98
CA LEU A 102 -13.88 -5.09 -7.74
C LEU A 102 -15.32 -4.62 -8.00
N ALA A 103 -15.51 -3.64 -8.89
CA ALA A 103 -16.85 -3.17 -9.27
C ALA A 103 -17.68 -4.30 -9.89
N LEU A 104 -17.08 -5.12 -10.77
CA LEU A 104 -17.74 -6.30 -11.33
C LEU A 104 -18.11 -7.31 -10.23
N LEU A 105 -17.20 -7.62 -9.30
CA LEU A 105 -17.51 -8.51 -8.17
C LEU A 105 -18.67 -7.98 -7.32
N VAL A 106 -18.66 -6.68 -6.99
CA VAL A 106 -19.74 -6.03 -6.24
C VAL A 106 -21.06 -6.08 -6.99
N ILE A 107 -21.04 -5.96 -8.33
CA ILE A 107 -22.25 -6.11 -9.14
C ILE A 107 -22.68 -7.58 -9.15
N PHE A 108 -21.83 -8.54 -9.47
CA PHE A 108 -22.29 -9.92 -9.72
C PHE A 108 -22.50 -10.77 -8.46
N ILE A 109 -21.90 -10.41 -7.32
CA ILE A 109 -22.02 -11.17 -6.07
C ILE A 109 -23.06 -10.52 -5.16
N PRO A 110 -24.23 -11.16 -4.90
CA PRO A 110 -25.33 -10.56 -4.14
C PRO A 110 -24.92 -10.06 -2.73
N GLN A 111 -24.08 -10.82 -2.04
CA GLN A 111 -23.59 -10.48 -0.70
C GLN A 111 -22.74 -9.21 -0.72
N MET A 112 -21.94 -9.02 -1.76
CA MET A 112 -21.12 -7.81 -1.91
C MET A 112 -21.97 -6.61 -2.34
N ARG A 113 -22.95 -6.85 -3.23
CA ARG A 113 -23.92 -5.85 -3.69
C ARG A 113 -24.74 -5.26 -2.55
N ALA A 114 -24.91 -5.97 -1.44
CA ALA A 114 -25.62 -5.47 -0.26
C ALA A 114 -24.84 -4.39 0.50
N VAL A 115 -23.51 -4.32 0.36
CA VAL A 115 -22.64 -3.39 1.09
C VAL A 115 -21.56 -2.73 0.21
N PRO A 116 -21.92 -2.11 -0.94
CA PRO A 116 -20.96 -1.62 -1.93
C PRO A 116 -20.06 -0.50 -1.37
N ARG A 117 -20.61 0.31 -0.46
CA ARG A 117 -19.89 1.40 0.21
C ARG A 117 -18.72 0.89 1.06
N LEU A 118 -18.84 -0.30 1.65
CA LEU A 118 -17.77 -0.91 2.43
C LEU A 118 -16.58 -1.27 1.55
N TYR A 119 -16.84 -1.88 0.39
CA TYR A 119 -15.78 -2.23 -0.57
C TYR A 119 -15.12 -1.00 -1.16
N ALA A 120 -15.91 0.03 -1.53
CA ALA A 120 -15.37 1.29 -2.01
C ALA A 120 -14.49 1.98 -0.94
N ALA A 121 -14.94 1.99 0.32
CA ALA A 121 -14.16 2.54 1.44
C ALA A 121 -12.85 1.79 1.67
N ASN A 122 -12.88 0.44 1.62
CA ASN A 122 -11.66 -0.34 1.82
C ASN A 122 -10.71 -0.23 0.63
N PHE A 123 -11.20 -0.02 -0.60
CA PHE A 123 -10.37 0.15 -1.79
C PHE A 123 -9.43 1.37 -1.71
N LEU A 124 -9.69 2.32 -0.79
CA LEU A 124 -8.72 3.37 -0.44
C LEU A 124 -7.35 2.83 -0.07
N TYR A 125 -7.27 1.61 0.47
CA TYR A 125 -6.02 0.94 0.78
C TYR A 125 -5.17 0.73 -0.47
N VAL A 126 -5.76 0.19 -1.55
CA VAL A 126 -5.10 -0.02 -2.85
C VAL A 126 -4.67 1.31 -3.48
N VAL A 127 -5.51 2.34 -3.34
CA VAL A 127 -5.16 3.70 -3.78
C VAL A 127 -3.93 4.20 -3.01
N GLY A 128 -3.95 4.07 -1.69
CA GLY A 128 -2.85 4.47 -0.82
C GLY A 128 -1.55 3.74 -1.13
N THR A 129 -1.57 2.41 -1.24
CA THR A 129 -0.36 1.61 -1.56
C THR A 129 0.14 1.84 -2.99
N THR A 130 -0.75 2.18 -3.92
CA THR A 130 -0.36 2.55 -5.30
C THR A 130 0.43 3.85 -5.32
N PHE A 131 -0.03 4.85 -4.58
CA PHE A 131 0.59 6.18 -4.55
C PHE A 131 1.64 6.37 -3.45
N PHE A 132 1.83 5.39 -2.57
CA PHE A 132 2.94 5.35 -1.61
C PHE A 132 4.09 4.50 -2.18
N PRO A 133 5.13 5.11 -2.78
CA PRO A 133 6.17 4.35 -3.48
C PRO A 133 7.18 3.76 -2.48
N LEU A 134 6.77 2.74 -1.73
CA LEU A 134 7.63 2.06 -0.75
C LEU A 134 8.92 1.54 -1.40
N TRP A 135 8.81 0.93 -2.58
CA TRP A 135 9.93 0.47 -3.41
C TRP A 135 10.97 1.57 -3.72
N PHE A 136 10.51 2.81 -3.85
CA PHE A 136 11.41 3.95 -4.09
C PHE A 136 12.23 4.29 -2.85
N PHE A 137 11.58 4.40 -1.69
CA PHE A 137 12.27 4.64 -0.43
C PHE A 137 13.20 3.48 -0.06
N GLN A 138 12.78 2.24 -0.35
CA GLN A 138 13.61 1.05 -0.16
C GLN A 138 14.85 1.08 -1.05
N GLY A 139 14.69 1.32 -2.35
CA GLY A 139 15.81 1.35 -3.31
C GLY A 139 16.83 2.45 -3.01
N LEU A 140 16.39 3.55 -2.41
CA LEU A 140 17.27 4.64 -1.98
C LEU A 140 17.88 4.44 -0.58
N GLU A 141 17.59 3.34 0.12
CA GLU A 141 18.01 3.11 1.51
C GLU A 141 17.48 4.17 2.50
N GLN A 142 16.25 4.66 2.28
CA GLN A 142 15.58 5.68 3.09
C GLN A 142 14.38 5.13 3.87
N MET A 143 14.48 3.89 4.38
CA MET A 143 13.35 3.24 5.08
C MET A 143 12.91 3.97 6.33
N LYS A 144 13.81 4.71 6.99
CA LYS A 144 13.46 5.55 8.14
C LYS A 144 12.39 6.60 7.79
N VAL A 145 12.45 7.17 6.57
CA VAL A 145 11.47 8.17 6.11
C VAL A 145 10.12 7.49 5.87
N ALA A 146 10.10 6.41 5.10
CA ALA A 146 8.87 5.66 4.84
C ALA A 146 8.22 5.17 6.15
N ALA A 147 9.05 4.67 7.07
CA ALA A 147 8.62 4.22 8.39
C ALA A 147 7.97 5.32 9.22
N ALA A 148 8.61 6.49 9.29
CA ALA A 148 8.06 7.63 10.02
C ALA A 148 6.73 8.11 9.43
N LEU A 149 6.59 8.12 8.10
CA LEU A 149 5.36 8.55 7.43
C LEU A 149 4.19 7.60 7.70
N LEU A 150 4.40 6.28 7.55
CA LEU A 150 3.37 5.27 7.81
C LEU A 150 3.03 5.20 9.30
N ALA A 151 4.04 5.25 10.19
CA ALA A 151 3.82 5.28 11.63
C ALA A 151 3.02 6.53 12.04
N GLY A 152 3.42 7.70 11.54
CA GLY A 152 2.72 8.96 11.79
C GLY A 152 1.28 8.92 11.30
N ALA A 153 1.04 8.48 10.07
CA ALA A 153 -0.31 8.32 9.52
C ALA A 153 -1.15 7.37 10.39
N ARG A 154 -0.57 6.25 10.83
CA ARG A 154 -1.25 5.28 11.69
C ARG A 154 -1.56 5.81 13.08
N LEU A 155 -0.66 6.60 13.67
CA LEU A 155 -0.90 7.29 14.94
C LEU A 155 -2.02 8.32 14.86
N LEU A 156 -2.31 8.85 13.67
CA LEU A 156 -3.46 9.75 13.44
C LEU A 156 -4.77 8.97 13.28
N THR A 157 -4.75 7.81 12.60
CA THR A 157 -5.96 7.04 12.33
C THR A 157 -6.46 6.22 13.53
N VAL A 158 -5.57 5.78 14.43
CA VAL A 158 -5.97 5.02 15.62
C VAL A 158 -6.91 5.83 16.53
N PRO A 159 -6.61 7.06 16.96
CA PRO A 159 -7.56 7.89 17.71
C PRO A 159 -8.83 8.19 16.91
N ALA A 160 -8.72 8.43 15.60
CA ALA A 160 -9.88 8.66 14.74
C ALA A 160 -10.86 7.49 14.78
N LEU A 161 -10.34 6.26 14.83
CA LEU A 161 -11.17 5.05 14.94
C LEU A 161 -12.00 5.07 16.23
N PHE A 162 -11.40 5.38 17.39
CA PHE A 162 -12.13 5.50 18.65
C PHE A 162 -13.12 6.68 18.68
N LEU A 163 -12.81 7.75 17.96
CA LEU A 163 -13.65 8.96 17.93
C LEU A 163 -14.88 8.80 17.03
N PHE A 164 -14.74 8.13 15.88
CA PHE A 164 -15.77 8.07 14.84
C PHE A 164 -16.49 6.72 14.74
N VAL A 165 -15.97 5.64 15.32
CA VAL A 165 -16.61 4.30 15.29
C VAL A 165 -17.23 4.02 16.65
N ARG A 166 -18.47 4.45 16.87
CA ARG A 166 -19.15 4.33 18.17
C ARG A 166 -20.34 3.39 18.15
N HIS A 167 -20.83 3.06 16.95
CA HIS A 167 -22.00 2.24 16.74
C HIS A 167 -21.73 1.14 15.69
N THR A 168 -22.55 0.08 15.72
CA THR A 168 -22.44 -1.05 14.79
C THR A 168 -22.59 -0.65 13.32
N GLN A 169 -23.27 0.46 13.04
CA GLN A 169 -23.47 0.99 11.68
C GLN A 169 -22.21 1.70 11.13
N ASP A 170 -21.23 2.01 11.97
CA ASP A 170 -20.01 2.73 11.58
C ASP A 170 -18.96 1.84 10.92
N TYR A 171 -19.28 0.59 10.58
CA TYR A 171 -18.35 -0.37 9.98
C TYR A 171 -17.73 0.10 8.65
N VAL A 172 -18.45 0.93 7.87
CA VAL A 172 -17.90 1.55 6.65
C VAL A 172 -16.86 2.63 7.00
N VAL A 173 -17.13 3.42 8.05
CA VAL A 173 -16.19 4.44 8.56
C VAL A 173 -14.96 3.76 9.14
N ALA A 174 -15.13 2.66 9.88
CA ALA A 174 -14.04 1.84 10.38
C ALA A 174 -13.14 1.30 9.25
N GLY A 175 -13.74 0.85 8.14
CA GLY A 175 -13.00 0.45 6.94
C GLY A 175 -12.24 1.61 6.31
N ALA A 176 -12.92 2.74 6.08
CA ALA A 176 -12.29 3.93 5.49
C ALA A 176 -11.11 4.45 6.32
N ILE A 177 -11.25 4.54 7.65
CA ILE A 177 -10.20 5.02 8.55
C ILE A 177 -8.99 4.07 8.50
N GLN A 178 -9.21 2.76 8.57
CA GLN A 178 -8.11 1.79 8.54
C GLN A 178 -7.38 1.80 7.19
N SER A 179 -8.11 1.86 6.09
CA SER A 179 -7.56 1.93 4.73
C SER A 179 -6.94 3.29 4.37
N SER A 180 -7.15 4.32 5.19
CA SER A 180 -6.63 5.66 4.93
C SER A 180 -5.17 5.87 5.33
N VAL A 181 -4.55 4.94 6.07
CA VAL A 181 -3.17 5.08 6.57
C VAL A 181 -2.19 5.34 5.43
N GLU A 182 -2.23 4.52 4.40
CA GLU A 182 -1.35 4.60 3.23
C GLU A 182 -1.70 5.82 2.36
N VAL A 183 -2.97 6.24 2.33
CA VAL A 183 -3.38 7.47 1.64
C VAL A 183 -2.80 8.70 2.32
N VAL A 184 -2.93 8.81 3.64
CA VAL A 184 -2.36 9.91 4.43
C VAL A 184 -0.84 9.92 4.30
N ALA A 185 -0.20 8.76 4.41
CA ALA A 185 1.24 8.64 4.22
C ALA A 185 1.67 9.05 2.81
N SER A 186 0.91 8.70 1.77
CA SER A 186 1.16 9.10 0.38
C SER A 186 1.12 10.62 0.23
N VAL A 187 0.03 11.25 0.68
CA VAL A 187 -0.15 12.70 0.58
C VAL A 187 1.04 13.45 1.18
N VAL A 188 1.57 12.98 2.30
CA VAL A 188 2.75 13.58 2.94
C VAL A 188 4.07 13.20 2.24
N ALA A 189 4.17 11.98 1.70
CA ALA A 189 5.35 11.50 0.98
C ALA A 189 5.61 12.28 -0.31
N TRP A 190 4.57 12.61 -1.07
CA TRP A 190 4.69 13.23 -2.40
C TRP A 190 5.50 14.54 -2.41
N PRO A 191 5.22 15.53 -1.54
CA PRO A 191 6.05 16.73 -1.43
C PRO A 191 7.52 16.43 -1.07
N ILE A 192 7.76 15.41 -0.24
CA ILE A 192 9.12 14.99 0.16
C ILE A 192 9.86 14.41 -1.05
N ILE A 193 9.20 13.54 -1.82
CA ILE A 193 9.75 12.93 -3.03
C ILE A 193 10.11 14.01 -4.04
N LEU A 194 9.16 14.90 -4.37
CA LEU A 194 9.37 15.97 -5.36
C LEU A 194 10.53 16.91 -4.97
N ARG A 195 10.69 17.22 -3.67
CA ARG A 195 11.76 18.11 -3.20
C ARG A 195 13.12 17.43 -3.06
N ARG A 196 13.17 16.18 -2.57
CA ARG A 196 14.43 15.50 -2.22
C ARG A 196 15.04 14.75 -3.39
N ALA A 197 14.22 14.15 -4.24
CA ALA A 197 14.70 13.22 -5.24
C ALA A 197 15.13 13.88 -6.54
N ARG A 198 14.90 15.20 -6.69
CA ARG A 198 15.16 15.97 -7.92
C ARG A 198 14.67 15.24 -9.18
N LEU A 199 13.56 14.51 -9.05
CA LEU A 199 13.06 13.67 -10.13
C LEU A 199 12.79 14.56 -11.33
N THR A 200 13.44 14.26 -12.44
CA THR A 200 13.12 14.89 -13.71
C THR A 200 11.83 14.26 -14.20
N TRP A 201 10.85 15.08 -14.58
CA TRP A 201 9.65 14.57 -15.22
C TRP A 201 10.04 13.80 -16.49
N CYS A 202 9.65 12.53 -16.54
CA CYS A 202 9.93 11.64 -17.67
C CYS A 202 8.65 10.84 -17.92
N PRO A 203 7.82 11.22 -18.91
CA PRO A 203 6.62 10.45 -19.22
C PRO A 203 7.06 9.05 -19.65
N PRO A 204 6.54 7.99 -19.01
CA PRO A 204 7.00 6.64 -19.32
C PRO A 204 6.52 6.24 -20.70
N SER A 205 7.41 5.65 -21.49
CA SER A 205 7.02 5.07 -22.77
C SER A 205 6.25 3.76 -22.53
N LEU A 206 5.30 3.42 -23.39
CA LEU A 206 4.59 2.13 -23.31
C LEU A 206 5.55 0.92 -23.25
N PRO A 207 6.67 0.89 -24.01
CA PRO A 207 7.69 -0.13 -23.86
C PRO A 207 8.29 -0.23 -22.45
N ASP A 208 8.55 0.89 -21.78
CA ASP A 208 9.09 0.90 -20.41
C ASP A 208 8.10 0.30 -19.42
N VAL A 209 6.81 0.63 -19.56
CA VAL A 209 5.73 0.09 -18.71
C VAL A 209 5.61 -1.42 -18.90
N VAL A 210 5.58 -1.90 -20.15
CA VAL A 210 5.51 -3.33 -20.48
C VAL A 210 6.77 -4.06 -20.00
N GLY A 211 7.96 -3.47 -20.16
CA GLY A 211 9.21 -4.03 -19.66
C GLY A 211 9.21 -4.19 -18.15
N THR A 212 8.72 -3.18 -17.43
CA THR A 212 8.59 -3.19 -15.97
C THR A 212 7.64 -4.30 -15.51
N LEU A 213 6.49 -4.45 -16.17
CA LEU A 213 5.53 -5.54 -15.88
C LEU A 213 6.14 -6.93 -16.18
N LYS A 214 6.82 -7.11 -17.32
CA LYS A 214 7.46 -8.39 -17.67
C LYS A 214 8.57 -8.77 -16.70
N ALA A 215 9.37 -7.82 -16.23
CA ALA A 215 10.41 -8.08 -15.25
C ALA A 215 9.81 -8.50 -13.90
N ALA A 216 8.68 -7.92 -13.52
CA ALA A 216 8.03 -8.17 -12.25
C ALA A 216 7.14 -9.42 -12.23
N SER A 217 6.66 -9.88 -13.39
CA SER A 217 5.74 -11.03 -13.50
C SER A 217 6.31 -12.34 -12.94
N ALA A 218 7.60 -12.63 -13.15
CA ALA A 218 8.22 -13.85 -12.63
C ALA A 218 8.23 -13.89 -11.10
N LEU A 219 8.52 -12.76 -10.46
CA LEU A 219 8.49 -12.64 -8.99
C LEU A 219 7.06 -12.59 -8.46
N PHE A 220 6.13 -11.97 -9.19
CA PHE A 220 4.70 -11.98 -8.85
C PHE A 220 4.14 -13.41 -8.84
N LEU A 221 4.41 -14.21 -9.87
CA LEU A 221 3.97 -15.61 -9.95
C LEU A 221 4.58 -16.45 -8.82
N SER A 222 5.87 -16.27 -8.54
CA SER A 222 6.54 -16.98 -7.45
C SER A 222 5.98 -16.60 -6.07
N SER A 223 5.75 -15.31 -5.81
CA SER A 223 5.21 -14.84 -4.53
C SER A 223 3.74 -15.18 -4.33
N SER A 224 2.94 -15.13 -5.39
CA SER A 224 1.53 -15.54 -5.35
C SER A 224 1.40 -17.03 -5.07
N ALA A 225 2.27 -17.87 -5.66
CA ALA A 225 2.29 -19.30 -5.41
C ALA A 225 2.59 -19.62 -3.92
N MET A 226 3.53 -18.91 -3.30
CA MET A 226 3.85 -19.09 -1.87
C MET A 226 2.71 -18.66 -0.94
N GLN A 227 1.87 -17.70 -1.33
CA GLN A 227 0.74 -17.25 -0.53
C GLN A 227 -0.50 -18.16 -0.68
N LEU A 228 -0.53 -18.99 -1.72
CA LEU A 228 -1.60 -19.94 -2.02
C LEU A 228 -1.30 -21.36 -1.54
N SER A 229 -0.05 -21.65 -1.15
CA SER A 229 0.42 -22.94 -0.61
C SER A 229 0.39 -22.97 0.91
#